data_AF-A0A2S2NCP1-F1
#
_entry.id   AF-A0A2S2NCP1-F1
#
_cell.length_a   1.000
_cell.length_b   1.000
_cell.length_c   1.000
_cell.angle_alpha   90.00
_cell.angle_beta   90.00
_cell.angle_gamma   90.00
#
_symmetry.space_group_name_H-M   'P 1'
#
loop_
_entity.id
_entity.type
_entity.pdbx_description
1 polymer ?
#
loop_
_entity_poly.entity_id
_entity_poly.type
_entity_poly.pdbx_seq_one_letter_code
_entity_poly.pdbx_strand_id
1 'polypeptide(L)'
;MIFFKFNLLSFTITILAVSITPGYSSEFDDPKFYNDICTYVLRYYTGFVDNVAQDSYNIHNKTYQTTINNAPQNVKNNVKIKILAIYTTALQIVPETEFTTEMLKNITKNLIEGYTFSVLKRKLPG
;
A
#
# COMPACT_ATOMS: atom_id res chain seq x y z
N MET A 1 9.64 8.64 -19.09
CA MET A 1 9.61 7.67 -17.99
C MET A 1 9.84 8.43 -16.69
N ILE A 2 8.76 8.90 -16.06
CA ILE A 2 8.86 9.70 -14.83
C ILE A 2 8.98 8.70 -13.68
N PHE A 3 10.23 8.56 -13.23
CA PHE A 3 10.66 7.71 -12.14
C PHE A 3 9.98 8.10 -10.82
N PHE A 4 9.59 7.09 -10.06
CA PHE A 4 9.12 7.15 -8.68
C PHE A 4 9.95 8.12 -7.82
N LYS A 5 9.50 9.38 -7.71
CA LYS A 5 9.67 10.21 -6.51
C LYS A 5 8.37 10.14 -5.71
N PHE A 6 7.94 8.91 -5.41
CA PHE A 6 7.17 8.73 -4.21
C PHE A 6 8.08 9.16 -3.08
N ASN A 7 7.64 10.17 -2.34
CA ASN A 7 8.33 10.65 -1.16
C ASN A 7 8.47 9.45 -0.22
N LEU A 8 9.62 8.79 -0.33
CA LEU A 8 9.98 7.55 0.33
C LEU A 8 9.61 7.69 1.81
N LEU A 9 9.83 8.86 2.41
CA LEU A 9 9.46 9.23 3.78
C LEU A 9 8.03 8.87 4.26
N SER A 10 6.98 9.00 3.44
CA SER A 10 5.62 8.60 3.87
C SER A 10 5.40 7.10 3.74
N PHE A 11 6.07 6.49 2.75
CA PHE A 11 6.21 5.04 2.62
C PHE A 11 7.11 4.47 3.73
N THR A 12 8.09 5.24 4.21
CA THR A 12 8.99 4.98 5.34
C THR A 12 8.27 5.08 6.67
N ILE A 13 7.00 5.50 6.76
CA ILE A 13 6.23 5.43 8.03
C ILE A 13 5.42 4.13 8.11
N THR A 14 4.81 3.69 7.00
CA THR A 14 4.25 2.33 6.90
C THR A 14 5.36 1.29 6.89
N ILE A 15 6.45 1.59 6.20
CA ILE A 15 7.77 1.01 6.40
C ILE A 15 8.56 1.72 7.50
N LEU A 16 8.00 2.32 8.54
CA LEU A 16 8.75 2.45 9.82
C LEU A 16 8.14 1.46 10.79
N ALA A 17 6.83 1.27 10.72
CA ALA A 17 6.19 0.07 11.25
C ALA A 17 6.80 -1.21 10.62
N VAL A 18 7.19 -1.19 9.33
CA VAL A 18 8.04 -2.21 8.68
C VAL A 18 9.56 -1.89 8.72
N SER A 19 10.03 -0.66 9.02
CA SER A 19 11.49 -0.39 9.26
C SER A 19 11.91 -0.50 10.73
N ILE A 20 11.06 -1.01 11.62
CA ILE A 20 11.52 -1.67 12.86
C ILE A 20 12.00 -3.11 12.52
N THR A 21 11.68 -3.63 11.32
CA THR A 21 12.09 -4.94 10.80
C THR A 21 13.53 -5.07 10.25
N PRO A 22 14.40 -4.05 10.08
CA PRO A 22 15.83 -4.25 9.85
C PRO A 22 16.51 -4.98 11.01
N GLY A 23 15.82 -5.14 12.15
CA GLY A 23 16.20 -6.07 13.22
C GLY A 23 15.75 -7.53 13.03
N TYR A 24 14.95 -7.86 12.01
CA TYR A 24 14.20 -9.13 11.93
C TYR A 24 14.23 -9.89 10.59
N SER A 25 14.68 -9.32 9.46
CA SER A 25 14.83 -10.10 8.21
C SER A 25 15.98 -9.62 7.34
N SER A 26 17.11 -10.33 7.40
CA SER A 26 18.25 -10.17 6.49
C SER A 26 18.10 -10.96 5.19
N GLU A 27 16.97 -11.69 5.01
CA GLU A 27 16.79 -12.68 3.94
C GLU A 27 15.96 -12.18 2.75
N PHE A 28 15.30 -11.01 2.83
CA PHE A 28 14.41 -10.52 1.78
C PHE A 28 14.59 -9.02 1.47
N ASP A 29 15.72 -8.66 0.86
CA ASP A 29 15.96 -7.31 0.30
C ASP A 29 15.57 -7.26 -1.19
N ASP A 30 14.26 -7.31 -1.48
CA ASP A 30 13.72 -7.11 -2.83
C ASP A 30 12.81 -5.87 -2.90
N PRO A 31 13.37 -4.68 -3.17
CA PRO A 31 12.62 -3.44 -3.33
C PRO A 31 11.55 -3.50 -4.43
N LYS A 32 11.75 -4.33 -5.46
CA LYS A 32 10.83 -4.47 -6.58
C LYS A 32 9.58 -5.24 -6.16
N PHE A 33 9.75 -6.32 -5.40
CA PHE A 33 8.63 -7.08 -4.83
C PHE A 33 7.69 -6.18 -4.02
N TYR A 34 8.23 -5.36 -3.11
CA TYR A 34 7.43 -4.44 -2.31
C TYR A 34 6.74 -3.37 -3.17
N ASN A 35 7.47 -2.80 -4.14
CA ASN A 35 6.90 -1.82 -5.06
C ASN A 35 5.73 -2.40 -5.87
N ASP A 36 5.89 -3.60 -6.43
CA ASP A 36 4.87 -4.26 -7.25
C ASP A 36 3.60 -4.53 -6.44
N ILE A 37 3.74 -4.91 -5.17
CA ILE A 37 2.59 -5.14 -4.29
C ILE A 37 1.88 -3.84 -3.93
N CYS A 38 2.63 -2.82 -3.51
CA CYS A 38 2.04 -1.53 -3.17
C CYS A 38 1.37 -0.90 -4.39
N THR A 39 2.01 -0.96 -5.56
CA THR A 39 1.42 -0.56 -6.84
C THR A 39 0.15 -1.35 -7.11
N TYR A 40 0.12 -2.65 -6.81
CA TYR A 40 -1.06 -3.45 -7.06
C TYR A 40 -2.27 -2.98 -6.24
N VAL A 41 -2.05 -2.73 -4.95
CA VAL A 41 -3.10 -2.23 -4.04
C VAL A 41 -3.52 -0.82 -4.44
N LEU A 42 -2.58 0.10 -4.63
CA LEU A 42 -2.92 1.50 -4.88
C LEU A 42 -3.52 1.73 -6.28
N ARG A 43 -3.11 0.95 -7.29
CA ARG A 43 -3.60 1.14 -8.65
C ARG A 43 -4.79 0.25 -8.98
N TYR A 44 -4.65 -1.06 -8.79
CA TYR A 44 -5.69 -2.00 -9.24
C TYR A 44 -6.82 -2.16 -8.22
N TYR A 45 -6.54 -1.99 -6.93
CA TYR A 45 -7.57 -2.14 -5.90
C TYR A 45 -8.28 -0.83 -5.57
N THR A 46 -7.56 0.29 -5.49
CA THR A 46 -8.18 1.59 -5.18
C THR A 46 -8.41 2.50 -6.37
N GLY A 47 -7.80 2.21 -7.52
CA GLY A 47 -7.97 3.01 -8.74
C GLY A 47 -7.15 4.30 -8.77
N PHE A 48 -6.11 4.45 -7.93
CA PHE A 48 -5.20 5.58 -8.05
C PHE A 48 -4.36 5.46 -9.31
N VAL A 49 -4.00 6.60 -9.89
CA VAL A 49 -3.34 6.67 -11.19
C VAL A 49 -1.94 7.30 -11.13
N ASP A 50 -1.42 7.55 -9.92
CA ASP A 50 -0.13 8.22 -9.69
C ASP A 50 -0.09 9.61 -10.35
N ASN A 51 -1.20 10.34 -10.24
CA ASN A 51 -1.31 11.70 -10.69
C ASN A 51 -1.90 12.54 -9.56
N VAL A 52 -1.08 13.44 -8.99
CA VAL A 52 -1.46 14.19 -7.78
C VAL A 52 -2.77 14.96 -7.95
N ALA A 53 -3.02 15.57 -9.12
CA ALA A 53 -4.24 16.32 -9.36
C ALA A 53 -5.46 15.40 -9.43
N GLN A 54 -5.37 14.32 -10.23
CA GLN A 54 -6.47 13.36 -10.42
C GLN A 54 -6.74 12.55 -9.16
N ASP A 55 -5.70 12.05 -8.49
CA ASP A 55 -5.85 11.29 -7.25
C ASP A 55 -6.35 12.17 -6.13
N SER A 56 -5.93 13.44 -6.04
CA SER A 56 -6.52 14.38 -5.09
C SER A 56 -8.01 14.57 -5.35
N TYR A 57 -8.41 14.75 -6.61
CA TYR A 57 -9.82 14.84 -6.98
C TYR A 57 -10.59 13.58 -6.58
N ASN A 58 -10.05 12.39 -6.87
CA ASN A 58 -10.65 11.11 -6.50
C ASN A 58 -10.75 10.92 -4.98
N ILE A 59 -9.77 11.39 -4.22
CA ILE A 59 -9.77 11.39 -2.75
C ILE A 59 -10.91 12.26 -2.21
N HIS A 60 -11.02 13.50 -2.68
CA HIS A 60 -12.08 14.42 -2.23
C HIS A 60 -13.48 13.88 -2.54
N ASN A 61 -13.63 13.25 -3.71
CA ASN A 61 -14.90 12.65 -4.14
C ASN A 61 -15.12 11.23 -3.60
N LYS A 62 -14.23 10.72 -2.73
CA LYS A 62 -14.28 9.36 -2.17
C LYS A 62 -14.37 8.26 -3.25
N THR A 63 -13.94 8.54 -4.47
CA THR A 63 -14.06 7.63 -5.63
C THR A 63 -13.35 6.30 -5.35
N TYR A 64 -12.21 6.35 -4.66
CA TYR A 64 -11.46 5.15 -4.29
C TYR A 64 -12.25 4.19 -3.39
N GLN A 65 -13.16 4.68 -2.54
CA GLN A 65 -14.00 3.82 -1.69
C GLN A 65 -15.00 3.03 -2.55
N THR A 66 -15.61 3.70 -3.53
CA THR A 66 -16.49 3.05 -4.51
C THR A 66 -15.72 2.03 -5.35
N THR A 67 -14.50 2.35 -5.78
CA THR A 67 -13.63 1.41 -6.51
C THR A 67 -13.33 0.17 -5.69
N ILE A 68 -12.99 0.32 -4.41
CA ILE A 68 -12.74 -0.80 -3.49
C ILE A 68 -13.98 -1.68 -3.32
N ASN A 69 -15.15 -1.06 -3.09
CA ASN A 69 -16.40 -1.79 -2.90
C ASN A 69 -16.76 -2.62 -4.14
N ASN A 70 -16.60 -2.02 -5.32
CA ASN A 70 -16.89 -2.61 -6.61
C ASN A 70 -15.73 -3.45 -7.19
N ALA A 71 -14.59 -3.55 -6.49
CA ALA A 71 -13.44 -4.27 -6.98
C ALA A 71 -13.80 -5.74 -7.24
N PRO A 72 -13.45 -6.28 -8.42
CA PRO A 72 -13.67 -7.69 -8.76
C PRO A 72 -13.07 -8.64 -7.71
N GLN A 73 -13.71 -9.79 -7.50
CA GLN A 73 -13.28 -10.75 -6.47
C GLN A 73 -11.84 -11.25 -6.67
N ASN A 74 -11.39 -11.40 -7.92
CA ASN A 74 -10.00 -11.76 -8.23
C ASN A 74 -9.01 -10.67 -7.77
N VAL A 75 -9.35 -9.39 -7.90
CA VAL A 75 -8.51 -8.28 -7.40
C VAL A 75 -8.46 -8.32 -5.87
N LYS A 76 -9.60 -8.51 -5.20
CA LYS A 76 -9.66 -8.66 -3.73
C LYS A 76 -8.80 -9.83 -3.24
N ASN A 77 -8.87 -10.97 -3.91
CA ASN A 77 -8.06 -12.15 -3.58
C ASN A 77 -6.57 -11.90 -3.82
N ASN A 78 -6.19 -11.24 -4.92
CA ASN A 78 -4.80 -10.92 -5.21
C ASN A 78 -4.20 -9.93 -4.20
N VAL A 79 -4.97 -8.94 -3.75
CA VAL A 79 -4.56 -8.04 -2.66
C VAL A 79 -4.28 -8.83 -1.39
N LYS A 80 -5.18 -9.75 -1.02
CA LYS A 80 -4.97 -10.64 0.14
C LYS A 80 -3.67 -11.44 0.02
N ILE A 81 -3.47 -12.14 -1.10
CA ILE A 81 -2.27 -12.99 -1.33
C ILE A 81 -0.99 -12.15 -1.27
N LYS A 82 -0.99 -10.98 -1.92
CA LYS A 82 0.19 -10.11 -1.97
C LYS A 82 0.54 -9.55 -0.59
N ILE A 83 -0.45 -9.06 0.15
CA ILE A 83 -0.20 -8.56 1.52
C ILE A 83 0.24 -9.70 2.43
N LEU A 84 -0.40 -10.88 2.35
CA LEU A 84 0.01 -12.05 3.11
C LEU A 84 1.50 -12.37 2.89
N ALA A 85 1.93 -12.45 1.63
CA ALA A 85 3.32 -12.77 1.28
C ALA A 85 4.35 -11.78 1.87
N ILE A 86 4.00 -10.49 1.99
CA ILE A 86 4.86 -9.51 2.66
C ILE A 86 5.03 -9.88 4.14
N TYR A 87 3.92 -10.10 4.85
CA TYR A 87 3.92 -10.20 6.31
C TYR A 87 4.33 -11.58 6.83
N THR A 88 4.11 -12.65 6.06
CA THR A 88 4.39 -14.03 6.47
C THR A 88 5.68 -14.58 5.86
N THR A 89 5.98 -14.24 4.61
CA THR A 89 7.10 -14.84 3.88
C THR A 89 8.31 -13.90 3.82
N ALA A 90 8.12 -12.67 3.34
CA ALA A 90 9.24 -11.74 3.12
C ALA A 90 9.77 -11.15 4.44
N LEU A 91 8.87 -10.69 5.30
CA LEU A 91 9.23 -10.04 6.56
C LEU A 91 9.14 -10.98 7.77
N GLN A 92 8.46 -12.12 7.63
CA GLN A 92 8.25 -13.11 8.69
C GLN A 92 7.75 -12.49 10.02
N ILE A 93 6.89 -11.46 9.92
CA ILE A 93 6.36 -10.72 11.09
C ILE A 93 5.33 -11.56 11.84
N VAL A 94 4.52 -12.32 11.11
CA VAL A 94 3.49 -13.20 11.66
C VAL A 94 3.46 -14.51 10.87
N PRO A 95 3.27 -15.65 11.53
CA PRO A 95 3.05 -16.90 10.82
C PRO A 95 1.72 -16.86 10.05
N GLU A 96 1.63 -17.60 8.95
CA GLU A 96 0.44 -17.60 8.07
C GLU A 96 -0.84 -17.98 8.82
N THR A 97 -0.74 -18.87 9.82
CA THR A 97 -1.85 -19.31 10.68
C THR A 97 -2.43 -18.20 11.55
N GLU A 98 -1.66 -17.14 11.81
CA GLU A 98 -2.07 -16.01 12.65
C GLU A 98 -2.47 -14.79 11.82
N PHE A 99 -2.31 -14.83 10.50
CA PHE A 99 -2.69 -13.72 9.64
C PHE A 99 -4.22 -13.62 9.51
N THR A 100 -4.81 -12.64 10.17
CA THR A 100 -6.27 -12.47 10.21
C THR A 100 -6.79 -11.54 9.11
N THR A 101 -8.08 -11.67 8.81
CA THR A 101 -8.80 -10.73 7.92
C THR A 101 -8.76 -9.29 8.46
N GLU A 102 -8.71 -9.11 9.78
CA GLU A 102 -8.64 -7.78 10.41
C GLU A 102 -7.26 -7.14 10.18
N MET A 103 -6.18 -7.92 10.28
CA MET A 103 -4.84 -7.46 9.88
C MET A 103 -4.82 -7.02 8.43
N LEU A 104 -5.37 -7.81 7.51
CA LEU A 104 -5.46 -7.44 6.10
C LEU A 104 -6.15 -6.09 5.89
N LYS A 105 -7.31 -5.89 6.55
CA LYS A 105 -8.06 -4.63 6.46
C LYS A 105 -7.25 -3.45 6.97
N ASN A 106 -6.62 -3.59 8.13
CA ASN A 106 -5.82 -2.52 8.74
C ASN A 106 -4.58 -2.17 7.90
N ILE A 107 -3.86 -3.17 7.40
CA ILE A 107 -2.70 -2.96 6.53
C ILE A 107 -3.13 -2.23 5.25
N THR A 108 -4.19 -2.71 4.60
CA THR A 108 -4.69 -2.11 3.36
C THR A 108 -5.15 -0.66 3.60
N LYS A 109 -5.89 -0.42 4.68
CA LYS A 109 -6.32 0.91 5.10
C LYS A 109 -5.13 1.85 5.33
N ASN A 110 -4.13 1.42 6.10
CA ASN A 110 -2.95 2.23 6.39
C ASN A 110 -2.16 2.58 5.12
N LEU A 111 -2.05 1.65 4.16
CA LEU A 111 -1.41 1.91 2.87
C LEU A 111 -2.15 3.01 2.09
N ILE A 112 -3.48 2.91 2.03
CA ILE A 112 -4.35 3.85 1.32
C ILE A 112 -4.31 5.23 1.99
N GLU A 113 -4.36 5.28 3.32
CA GLU A 113 -4.29 6.51 4.10
C GLU A 113 -2.93 7.18 3.96
N GLY A 114 -1.83 6.42 4.03
CA GLY A 114 -0.48 6.93 3.81
C GLY A 114 -0.31 7.54 2.41
N TYR A 115 -0.83 6.87 1.37
CA TYR A 115 -0.85 7.42 0.02
C TYR A 115 -1.67 8.70 -0.07
N THR A 116 -2.90 8.65 0.46
CA THR A 116 -3.86 9.77 0.46
C THR A 116 -3.24 11.01 1.11
N PHE A 117 -2.64 10.83 2.29
CA PHE A 117 -1.94 11.89 3.01
C PHE A 117 -0.80 12.48 2.18
N SER A 118 0.02 11.63 1.55
CA SER A 118 1.11 12.07 0.67
C SER A 118 0.60 12.89 -0.53
N VAL A 119 -0.51 12.48 -1.16
CA VAL A 119 -1.12 13.23 -2.29
C VAL A 119 -1.64 14.59 -1.83
N LEU A 120 -2.39 14.63 -0.72
CA LEU A 120 -2.95 15.87 -0.20
C LEU A 120 -1.87 16.86 0.24
N LYS A 121 -0.79 16.37 0.88
CA LYS A 121 0.35 17.21 1.28
C LYS A 121 1.04 17.86 0.08
N ARG A 122 1.13 17.18 -1.07
CA ARG A 122 1.76 17.71 -2.30
C ARG A 122 0.89 18.73 -3.03
N LYS A 123 -0.41 18.77 -2.75
CA LYS A 123 -1.34 19.74 -3.36
C LYS A 123 -1.39 21.07 -2.62
N LEU A 124 -1.03 21.10 -1.34
CA LEU A 124 -0.94 22.34 -0.60
C LEU A 124 0.22 23.19 -1.18
N PRO A 125 -0.02 24.43 -1.62
CA PRO A 125 1.07 25.32 -1.99
C PRO A 125 1.93 25.56 -0.74
N GLY A 126 3.24 25.31 -0.88
CA GLY A 126 4.24 25.83 0.04
C GLY A 126 4.43 27.32 -0.16
#